data_AF-A0A177MNR5-F1
#
_entry.id   AF-A0A177MNR5-F1
#
_cell.length_a   1.000
_cell.length_b   1.000
_cell.length_c   1.000
_cell.angle_alpha   90.00
_cell.angle_beta   90.00
_cell.angle_gamma   90.00
#
_symmetry.space_group_name_H-M   'P 1'
#
loop_
_entity.id
_entity.type
_entity.pdbx_description
1 polymer ?
#
loop_
_entity_poly.entity_id
_entity_poly.type
_entity_poly.pdbx_seq_one_letter_code
_entity_poly.pdbx_strand_id
1 'polypeptide(L)'
;MHKPTYRLKALGCAGLSLLPLTVAAQTAAVNGEDKPIALSIHFLITLGILAVVVLAFLLYLRHLQKTFLETCTREKQLALFFQSPAGLPEGTIRGVIAMLIVTASMLFLALPNNQFPDVLGGILGTIIGFYFGARGQNRDSESAALQQAHEATTQRDEAVSQQQQSKTGSMLETVSSGIDMARTVAGLLPKEIGGKYVDLANKVEKGVNVAKGLMGEGKIEDALHAVTDTQNTLDQDGPLTDILGSAVKTFGATLGTFMPPAALIAAVVAGTVKLTGIYYQKWKARILHMPFSPAAGLTLEPVDDNTGFMLLRQSPLFRDAFQAQMENPKFLKDAVNDFIGNADSAELFEKYAELGGFKTLEQFEEGLDEFHRAAADRELKSLILARDPAMFGNTGGYESVLQAVDKLHQNRDALKDLDSLIVVTEKLQAEDKPVAGMINKILEGHAS
;
A
#
# COMPACT_ATOMS: atom_id res chain seq x y z
N MET A 1 -54.44 33.04 -11.11
CA MET A 1 -53.38 32.06 -10.78
C MET A 1 -52.05 32.63 -11.23
N HIS A 2 -51.28 33.11 -10.25
CA HIS A 2 -50.10 33.96 -10.43
C HIS A 2 -48.85 33.14 -10.77
N LYS A 3 -48.11 33.60 -11.79
CA LYS A 3 -46.69 33.30 -11.96
C LYS A 3 -45.87 34.17 -10.99
N PRO A 4 -44.84 33.64 -10.32
CA PRO A 4 -43.82 34.48 -9.71
C PRO A 4 -42.54 34.48 -10.55
N THR A 5 -42.29 35.62 -11.18
CA THR A 5 -40.95 36.16 -11.44
C THR A 5 -40.35 36.64 -10.11
N TYR A 6 -39.11 36.26 -9.81
CA TYR A 6 -38.31 36.96 -8.79
C TYR A 6 -37.05 37.57 -9.40
N ARG A 7 -36.98 38.89 -9.22
CA ARG A 7 -35.93 39.81 -9.59
C ARG A 7 -34.75 39.71 -8.62
N LEU A 8 -33.55 39.74 -9.18
CA LEU A 8 -32.36 40.22 -8.47
C LEU A 8 -32.53 41.68 -8.05
N LYS A 9 -32.17 41.99 -6.80
CA LYS A 9 -31.78 43.33 -6.37
C LYS A 9 -30.59 43.22 -5.42
N ALA A 10 -29.52 43.87 -5.83
CA ALA A 10 -28.26 44.01 -5.12
C ALA A 10 -28.27 45.24 -4.19
N LEU A 11 -27.22 45.27 -3.35
CA LEU A 11 -26.61 46.39 -2.62
C LEU A 11 -27.19 46.81 -1.26
N GLY A 12 -26.35 46.65 -0.25
CA GLY A 12 -26.39 47.35 1.04
C GLY A 12 -25.10 47.06 1.84
N CYS A 13 -24.18 48.02 1.81
CA CYS A 13 -22.85 48.01 2.44
C CYS A 13 -22.86 48.23 3.96
N ALA A 14 -21.66 48.04 4.55
CA ALA A 14 -21.16 48.42 5.87
C ALA A 14 -21.42 47.37 6.97
N GLY A 15 -20.44 46.86 7.70
CA GLY A 15 -19.01 47.13 7.77
C GLY A 15 -18.51 46.58 9.11
N LEU A 16 -17.42 45.83 9.13
CA LEU A 16 -16.50 45.79 10.27
C LEU A 16 -15.23 45.03 9.86
N SER A 17 -14.12 45.59 10.28
CA SER A 17 -12.76 45.32 9.86
C SER A 17 -12.00 44.46 10.89
N LEU A 18 -10.96 43.76 10.40
CA LEU A 18 -9.75 43.24 11.10
C LEU A 18 -10.01 41.99 12.00
N LEU A 19 -9.45 40.79 11.81
CA LEU A 19 -8.20 40.27 11.22
C LEU A 19 -8.41 38.80 10.78
N PRO A 20 -7.84 38.32 9.65
CA PRO A 20 -7.65 36.88 9.46
C PRO A 20 -6.28 36.44 9.97
N LEU A 21 -6.26 35.58 11.00
CA LEU A 21 -5.16 34.63 11.20
C LEU A 21 -5.14 33.71 9.98
N THR A 22 -4.23 33.98 9.05
CA THR A 22 -3.92 33.05 7.96
C THR A 22 -2.82 32.12 8.47
N VAL A 23 -3.20 30.91 8.82
CA VAL A 23 -2.29 29.77 8.90
C VAL A 23 -1.79 29.55 7.46
N ALA A 24 -0.55 29.91 7.19
CA ALA A 24 0.13 29.52 5.96
C ALA A 24 0.45 28.03 6.05
N ALA A 25 -0.52 27.20 5.66
CA ALA A 25 -0.24 25.85 5.21
C ALA A 25 0.58 25.96 3.93
N GLN A 26 1.88 25.68 4.02
CA GLN A 26 2.75 25.59 2.87
C GLN A 26 2.48 24.25 2.18
N THR A 27 1.41 24.24 1.37
CA THR A 27 1.21 23.23 0.35
C THR A 27 2.33 23.39 -0.68
N ALA A 28 3.30 22.47 -0.64
CA ALA A 28 4.22 22.28 -1.75
C ALA A 28 3.42 21.80 -2.95
N ALA A 29 2.90 22.76 -3.71
CA ALA A 29 2.46 22.53 -5.08
C ALA A 29 3.69 22.06 -5.87
N VAL A 30 3.73 20.78 -6.19
CA VAL A 30 4.58 20.23 -7.26
C VAL A 30 3.99 20.77 -8.56
N ASN A 31 4.27 22.04 -8.85
CA ASN A 31 4.18 22.57 -10.19
C ASN A 31 5.37 21.98 -10.94
N GLY A 32 5.11 21.00 -11.79
CA GLY A 32 6.03 20.58 -12.83
C GLY A 32 6.29 21.73 -13.79
N GLU A 33 7.28 22.56 -13.46
CA GLU A 33 8.18 23.07 -14.48
C GLU A 33 9.24 22.00 -14.69
N ASP A 34 9.17 21.29 -15.81
CA ASP A 34 10.30 20.56 -16.37
C ASP A 34 11.39 21.58 -16.77
N LYS A 35 12.05 22.17 -15.78
CA LYS A 35 13.34 22.81 -15.99
C LYS A 35 14.34 21.67 -16.05
N PRO A 36 14.95 21.38 -17.22
CA PRO A 36 16.09 20.47 -17.24
C PRO A 36 17.06 20.99 -16.19
N ILE A 37 17.56 20.10 -15.31
CA ILE A 37 18.64 20.43 -14.38
C ILE A 37 19.82 20.82 -15.28
N ALA A 38 19.88 22.09 -15.64
CA ALA A 38 21.00 22.71 -16.32
C ALA A 38 22.08 22.72 -15.25
N LEU A 39 22.78 21.60 -15.16
CA LEU A 39 23.83 21.31 -14.21
C LEU A 39 24.90 22.36 -14.51
N SER A 40 24.84 23.47 -13.76
CA SER A 40 25.63 24.65 -14.03
C SER A 40 27.08 24.24 -14.11
N ILE A 41 27.77 24.69 -15.17
CA ILE A 41 29.19 24.36 -15.41
C ILE A 41 30.03 24.63 -14.14
N HIS A 42 29.64 25.64 -13.34
CA HIS A 42 30.27 25.98 -12.06
C HIS A 42 30.11 24.88 -11.00
N PHE A 43 28.98 24.19 -10.95
CA PHE A 43 28.75 23.07 -10.03
C PHE A 43 29.61 21.86 -10.41
N LEU A 44 29.73 21.54 -11.70
CA LEU A 44 30.64 20.48 -12.18
C LEU A 44 32.10 20.80 -11.89
N ILE A 45 32.52 22.05 -12.12
CA ILE A 45 33.88 22.49 -11.81
C ILE A 45 34.16 22.37 -10.30
N THR A 46 33.22 22.81 -9.45
CA THR A 46 33.37 22.72 -7.99
C THR A 46 33.46 21.27 -7.51
N LEU A 47 32.58 20.40 -8.02
CA LEU A 47 32.61 18.98 -7.70
C LEU A 47 33.92 18.32 -8.16
N GLY A 48 34.43 18.71 -9.33
CA GLY A 48 35.73 18.28 -9.83
C GLY A 48 36.90 18.71 -8.93
N ILE A 49 36.91 19.97 -8.49
CA ILE A 49 37.93 20.48 -7.55
C ILE A 49 37.86 19.73 -6.22
N LEU A 50 36.65 19.53 -5.67
CA LEU A 50 36.47 18.79 -4.42
C LEU A 50 36.98 17.35 -4.55
N ALA A 51 36.69 16.66 -5.65
CA ALA A 51 37.18 15.31 -5.91
C ALA A 51 38.72 15.26 -5.97
N VAL A 52 39.37 16.25 -6.59
CA VAL A 52 40.83 16.36 -6.63
C VAL A 52 41.41 16.59 -5.23
N VAL A 53 40.78 17.45 -4.42
CA VAL A 53 41.19 17.71 -3.03
C VAL A 53 41.10 16.43 -2.20
N VAL A 54 39.96 15.74 -2.24
CA VAL A 54 39.77 14.46 -1.53
C VAL A 54 40.81 13.43 -1.98
N LEU A 55 41.08 13.32 -3.29
CA LEU A 55 42.08 12.42 -3.83
C LEU A 55 43.49 12.76 -3.31
N ALA A 56 43.86 14.04 -3.26
CA ALA A 56 45.14 14.49 -2.72
C ALA A 56 45.30 14.11 -1.23
N PHE A 57 44.25 14.25 -0.43
CA PHE A 57 44.25 13.82 0.98
C PHE A 57 44.38 12.31 1.14
N LEU A 58 43.72 11.52 0.29
CA LEU A 58 43.86 10.06 0.29
C LEU A 58 45.28 9.60 -0.09
N LEU A 59 45.89 10.25 -1.08
CA LEU A 59 47.28 10.00 -1.47
C LEU A 59 48.25 10.38 -0.35
N TYR A 60 47.99 11.48 0.35
CA TYR A 60 48.78 11.91 1.51
C TYR A 60 48.68 10.92 2.67
N LEU A 61 47.48 10.41 3.00
CA LEU A 61 47.30 9.36 4.00
C LEU A 61 48.05 8.08 3.64
N ARG A 62 48.01 7.68 2.37
CA ARG A 62 48.75 6.51 1.89
C ARG A 62 50.27 6.71 1.99
N HIS A 63 50.76 7.92 1.73
CA HIS A 63 52.17 8.25 1.92
C HIS A 63 52.57 8.14 3.39
N LEU A 64 51.80 8.74 4.30
CA LEU A 64 52.04 8.65 5.75
C LEU A 64 52.01 7.21 6.26
N GLN A 65 51.09 6.39 5.78
CA GLN A 65 50.99 4.98 6.16
C GLN A 65 52.24 4.20 5.77
N LYS A 66 52.78 4.44 4.55
CA LYS A 66 54.03 3.81 4.10
C LYS A 66 55.22 4.26 4.95
N THR A 67 55.37 5.56 5.16
CA THR A 67 56.48 6.11 5.96
C THR A 67 56.42 5.59 7.40
N PHE A 68 55.22 5.48 7.97
CA PHE A 68 55.03 4.94 9.31
C PHE A 68 55.36 3.45 9.39
N LEU A 69 54.90 2.65 8.42
CA LEU A 69 55.23 1.23 8.33
C LEU A 69 56.75 1.01 8.19
N GLU A 70 57.42 1.77 7.33
CA GLU A 70 58.88 1.68 7.13
C GLU A 70 59.65 2.02 8.43
N THR A 71 59.17 3.02 9.18
CA THR A 71 59.75 3.43 10.46
C THR A 71 59.54 2.36 11.53
N CYS A 72 58.32 1.84 11.68
CA CYS A 72 58.01 0.78 12.66
C CYS A 72 58.74 -0.54 12.34
N THR A 73 58.95 -0.84 11.04
CA THR A 73 59.72 -2.02 10.61
C THR A 73 61.20 -1.87 10.95
N ARG A 74 61.77 -0.66 10.79
CA ARG A 74 63.17 -0.35 11.14
C ARG A 74 63.42 -0.45 12.65
N GLU A 75 62.47 -0.03 13.46
CA GLU A 75 62.59 -0.02 14.92
C GLU A 75 62.10 -1.32 15.60
N LYS A 76 61.68 -2.33 14.83
CA LYS A 76 61.14 -3.62 15.30
C LYS A 76 59.91 -3.50 16.23
N GLN A 77 59.16 -2.39 16.14
CA GLN A 77 57.95 -2.15 16.93
C GLN A 77 56.67 -2.34 16.10
N LEU A 78 56.53 -3.51 15.46
CA LEU A 78 55.36 -3.82 14.62
C LEU A 78 54.04 -3.87 15.40
N ALA A 79 54.09 -4.14 16.71
CA ALA A 79 52.90 -4.17 17.58
C ALA A 79 52.17 -2.81 17.63
N LEU A 80 52.92 -1.69 17.58
CA LEU A 80 52.34 -0.34 17.60
C LEU A 80 51.57 -0.04 16.30
N PHE A 81 52.03 -0.59 15.16
CA PHE A 81 51.37 -0.42 13.87
C PHE A 81 50.01 -1.15 13.81
N PHE A 82 49.92 -2.36 14.36
CA PHE A 82 48.67 -3.13 14.38
C PHE A 82 47.63 -2.61 15.38
N GLN A 83 48.08 -1.93 16.44
CA GLN A 83 47.18 -1.28 17.40
C GLN A 83 46.68 0.09 16.93
N SER A 84 47.28 0.64 15.87
CA SER A 84 46.96 1.96 15.35
C SER A 84 45.83 1.91 14.31
N PRO A 85 44.77 2.74 14.42
CA PRO A 85 43.66 2.75 13.46
C PRO A 85 44.17 3.02 12.04
N ALA A 86 43.83 2.13 11.09
CA ALA A 86 44.28 2.14 9.69
C ALA A 86 45.82 2.18 9.46
N GLY A 87 46.63 1.81 10.47
CA GLY A 87 48.09 1.80 10.37
C GLY A 87 48.70 3.21 10.30
N LEU A 88 48.09 4.18 10.97
CA LEU A 88 48.55 5.56 11.05
C LEU A 88 48.69 6.01 12.52
N PRO A 89 49.62 6.92 12.85
CA PRO A 89 49.76 7.44 14.21
C PRO A 89 48.44 7.97 14.79
N GLU A 90 48.25 7.76 16.08
CA GLU A 90 47.03 8.17 16.76
C GLU A 90 46.81 9.69 16.62
N GLY A 91 45.63 10.07 16.13
CA GLY A 91 45.27 11.46 15.86
C GLY A 91 45.53 11.95 14.43
N THR A 92 46.29 11.22 13.59
CA THR A 92 46.52 11.61 12.19
C THR A 92 45.24 11.57 11.36
N ILE A 93 44.45 10.50 11.45
CA ILE A 93 43.16 10.37 10.75
C ILE A 93 42.22 11.49 11.18
N ARG A 94 42.19 11.78 12.47
CA ARG A 94 41.34 12.81 13.07
C ARG A 94 41.72 14.20 12.57
N GLY A 95 43.02 14.50 12.47
CA GLY A 95 43.53 15.77 11.93
C GLY A 95 43.26 15.91 10.44
N VAL A 96 43.37 14.83 9.67
CA VAL A 96 43.09 14.85 8.22
C VAL A 96 41.60 15.05 7.93
N ILE A 97 40.71 14.42 8.69
CA ILE A 97 39.26 14.66 8.57
C ILE A 97 38.92 16.12 8.90
N ALA A 98 39.50 16.68 9.98
CA ALA A 98 39.28 18.08 10.34
C ALA A 98 39.77 19.05 9.24
N MET A 99 40.96 18.83 8.69
CA MET A 99 41.48 19.63 7.57
C MET A 99 40.62 19.51 6.30
N LEU A 100 40.12 18.30 6.00
CA LEU A 100 39.27 18.06 4.84
C LEU A 100 37.95 18.81 4.96
N ILE A 101 37.32 18.79 6.14
CA ILE A 101 36.07 19.51 6.40
C ILE A 101 36.28 21.02 6.29
N VAL A 102 37.33 21.57 6.92
CA VAL A 102 37.64 23.01 6.84
C VAL A 102 37.90 23.44 5.40
N THR A 103 38.67 22.65 4.64
CA THR A 103 38.96 22.94 3.23
C THR A 103 37.71 22.89 2.37
N ALA A 104 36.84 21.89 2.56
CA ALA A 104 35.58 21.76 1.86
C ALA A 104 34.61 22.91 2.20
N SER A 105 34.53 23.32 3.48
CA SER A 105 33.73 24.46 3.92
C SER A 105 34.23 25.78 3.32
N MET A 106 35.55 25.99 3.26
CA MET A 106 36.16 27.17 2.64
C MET A 106 35.90 27.22 1.13
N LEU A 107 35.96 26.07 0.45
CA LEU A 107 35.63 25.95 -0.98
C LEU A 107 34.16 26.27 -1.26
N PHE A 108 33.26 25.87 -0.36
CA PHE A 108 31.83 26.16 -0.47
C PHE A 108 31.50 27.64 -0.21
N LEU A 109 32.20 28.29 0.74
CA LEU A 109 32.07 29.73 1.03
C LEU A 109 32.56 30.63 -0.11
N ALA A 110 33.50 30.15 -0.94
CA ALA A 110 34.02 30.89 -2.08
C ALA A 110 33.04 30.98 -3.27
N LEU A 111 31.90 30.28 -3.21
CA LEU A 111 30.88 30.33 -4.26
C LEU A 111 29.95 31.55 -4.09
N PRO A 112 29.69 32.32 -5.15
CA PRO A 112 29.12 33.67 -5.04
C PRO A 112 27.61 33.74 -4.72
N ASN A 113 26.96 32.72 -4.12
CA ASN A 113 25.53 32.84 -3.80
C ASN A 113 24.88 31.90 -2.76
N ASN A 114 25.59 31.23 -1.86
CA ASN A 114 24.94 30.27 -0.93
C ASN A 114 25.04 30.65 0.55
N GLN A 115 23.88 30.68 1.20
CA GLN A 115 23.74 30.60 2.66
C GLN A 115 24.29 29.25 3.12
N PHE A 116 25.13 29.26 4.14
CA PHE A 116 25.70 28.05 4.73
C PHE A 116 24.55 27.22 5.33
N PRO A 117 24.35 25.93 4.96
CA PRO A 117 23.29 25.12 5.54
C PRO A 117 23.49 24.95 7.05
N ASP A 118 22.49 25.32 7.86
CA ASP A 118 22.55 25.23 9.33
C ASP A 118 22.94 23.83 9.85
N VAL A 119 22.56 22.80 9.09
CA VAL A 119 22.91 21.39 9.36
C VAL A 119 24.43 21.14 9.31
N LEU A 120 25.14 21.76 8.36
CA LEU A 120 26.60 21.66 8.28
C LEU A 120 27.29 22.44 9.40
N GLY A 121 26.68 23.53 9.87
CA GLY A 121 27.13 24.28 11.05
C GLY A 121 27.05 23.44 12.33
N GLY A 122 25.95 22.72 12.52
CA GLY A 122 25.79 21.80 13.66
C GLY A 122 26.79 20.64 13.66
N ILE A 123 27.03 20.02 12.50
CA ILE A 123 28.03 18.95 12.34
C ILE A 123 29.44 19.48 12.61
N LEU A 124 29.78 20.67 12.09
CA LEU A 124 31.07 21.32 12.32
C LEU A 124 31.29 21.64 13.82
N GLY A 125 30.26 22.19 14.49
CA GLY A 125 30.29 22.47 15.92
C GLY A 125 30.48 21.23 16.78
N THR A 126 29.82 20.13 16.42
CA THR A 126 29.94 18.83 17.13
C THR A 126 31.34 18.25 16.97
N ILE A 127 31.92 18.31 15.77
CA ILE A 127 33.26 17.78 15.50
C ILE A 127 34.34 18.62 16.18
N ILE A 128 34.21 19.96 16.18
CA ILE A 128 35.11 20.86 16.90
C ILE A 128 35.02 20.63 18.41
N GLY A 129 33.80 20.53 18.96
CA GLY A 129 33.57 20.22 20.38
C GLY A 129 34.18 18.88 20.80
N PHE A 130 34.02 17.84 19.98
CA PHE A 130 34.60 16.51 20.23
C PHE A 130 36.14 16.49 20.09
N TYR A 131 36.71 17.30 19.18
CA TYR A 131 38.16 17.35 18.94
C TYR A 131 38.91 18.13 20.01
N PHE A 132 38.36 19.25 20.48
CA PHE A 132 38.99 20.11 21.49
C PHE A 132 38.55 19.81 22.93
N GLY A 133 37.33 19.29 23.14
CA GLY A 133 36.83 18.92 24.48
C GLY A 133 37.59 17.75 25.11
N ALA A 134 38.13 16.82 24.31
CA ALA A 134 38.83 15.64 24.81
C ALA A 134 40.28 15.88 25.28
N ARG A 135 40.85 17.08 25.11
CA ARG A 135 42.24 17.40 25.52
C ARG A 135 42.36 18.43 26.64
N GLY A 136 41.25 18.97 27.14
CA GLY A 136 41.22 19.91 28.26
C GLY A 136 41.10 19.21 29.60
N GLN A 137 42.04 18.35 29.98
CA GLN A 137 42.11 17.80 31.34
C GLN A 137 42.85 18.81 32.26
N ASN A 138 42.21 19.95 32.51
CA ASN A 138 42.60 20.92 33.54
C ASN A 138 41.35 21.19 34.39
N ARG A 139 41.51 21.19 35.72
CA ARG A 139 40.48 21.00 36.76
C ARG A 139 39.31 22.00 36.81
N ASP A 140 39.14 22.85 35.81
CA ASP A 140 37.98 23.73 35.60
C ASP A 140 37.01 23.20 34.51
N SER A 141 37.35 22.12 33.79
CA SER A 141 36.54 21.54 32.72
C SER A 141 35.56 20.44 33.16
N GLU A 142 35.60 20.03 34.42
CA GLU A 142 34.66 19.03 34.97
C GLU A 142 33.23 19.59 35.03
N SER A 143 33.07 20.87 35.35
CA SER A 143 31.76 21.53 35.36
C SER A 143 31.19 21.74 33.95
N ALA A 144 32.03 22.15 32.99
CA ALA A 144 31.61 22.35 31.60
C ALA A 144 31.29 21.01 30.90
N ALA A 145 32.06 19.95 31.16
CA ALA A 145 31.79 18.61 30.63
C ALA A 145 30.55 17.97 31.28
N LEU A 146 30.34 18.16 32.59
CA LEU A 146 29.11 17.72 33.27
C LEU A 146 27.89 18.50 32.78
N GLN A 147 28.01 19.80 32.54
CA GLN A 147 26.93 20.63 32.02
C GLN A 147 26.59 20.26 30.58
N GLN A 148 27.59 20.02 29.73
CA GLN A 148 27.38 19.54 28.37
C GLN A 148 26.83 18.12 28.31
N ALA A 149 27.23 17.23 29.23
CA ALA A 149 26.64 15.90 29.37
C ALA A 149 25.19 15.98 29.84
N HIS A 150 24.87 16.89 30.77
CA HIS A 150 23.51 17.11 31.26
C HIS A 150 22.60 17.69 30.16
N GLU A 151 23.08 18.69 29.42
CA GLU A 151 22.37 19.24 28.26
C GLU A 151 22.17 18.19 27.17
N ALA A 152 23.17 17.34 26.90
CA ALA A 152 23.04 16.24 25.95
C ALA A 152 22.06 15.16 26.41
N THR A 153 21.98 14.86 27.71
CA THR A 153 20.95 13.95 28.25
C THR A 153 19.57 14.56 28.14
N THR A 154 19.40 15.85 28.46
CA THR A 154 18.11 16.54 28.35
C THR A 154 17.64 16.61 26.91
N GLN A 155 18.51 16.97 25.96
CA GLN A 155 18.17 16.97 24.53
C GLN A 155 17.81 15.58 24.01
N ARG A 156 18.50 14.54 24.50
CA ARG A 156 18.18 13.15 24.16
C ARG A 156 16.81 12.76 24.71
N ASP A 157 16.52 13.07 25.97
CA ASP A 157 15.27 12.72 26.62
C ASP A 157 14.08 13.47 25.99
N GLU A 158 14.29 14.74 25.61
CA GLU A 158 13.34 15.52 24.81
C GLU A 158 13.10 14.91 23.43
N ALA A 159 14.16 14.51 22.72
CA ALA A 159 14.04 13.88 21.40
C ALA A 159 13.32 12.52 21.47
N VAL A 160 13.61 11.71 22.49
CA VAL A 160 12.92 10.43 22.73
C VAL A 160 11.45 10.68 23.06
N SER A 161 11.15 11.65 23.91
CA SER A 161 9.76 12.02 24.26
C SER A 161 8.98 12.52 23.03
N GLN A 162 9.57 13.38 22.21
CA GLN A 162 8.96 13.85 20.95
C GLN A 162 8.73 12.71 19.95
N GLN A 163 9.69 11.79 19.82
CA GLN A 163 9.57 10.63 18.96
C GLN A 163 8.45 9.69 19.44
N GLN A 164 8.38 9.43 20.75
CA GLN A 164 7.32 8.62 21.34
C GLN A 164 5.96 9.30 21.18
N GLN A 165 5.87 10.62 21.39
CA GLN A 165 4.62 11.37 21.21
C GLN A 165 4.12 11.32 19.75
N SER A 166 5.02 11.45 18.78
CA SER A 166 4.69 11.31 17.36
C SER A 166 4.25 9.89 17.01
N LYS A 167 4.94 8.88 17.54
CA LYS A 167 4.56 7.47 17.37
C LYS A 167 3.17 7.20 17.96
N THR A 168 2.91 7.60 19.20
CA THR A 168 1.61 7.45 19.87
C THR A 168 0.51 8.18 19.09
N GLY A 169 0.78 9.40 18.60
CA GLY A 169 -0.14 10.13 17.73
C GLY A 169 -0.51 9.38 16.46
N SER A 170 0.48 8.86 15.74
CA SER A 170 0.25 8.06 14.52
C SER A 170 -0.50 6.74 14.78
N MET A 171 -0.24 6.11 15.93
CA MET A 171 -0.96 4.90 16.35
C MET A 171 -2.41 5.22 16.70
N LEU A 172 -2.68 6.33 17.38
CA LEU A 172 -4.05 6.76 17.69
C LEU A 172 -4.87 7.03 16.43
N GLU A 173 -4.26 7.62 15.41
CA GLU A 173 -4.90 7.82 14.11
C GLU A 173 -5.21 6.49 13.43
N THR A 174 -4.25 5.56 13.43
CA THR A 174 -4.43 4.21 12.88
C THR A 174 -5.57 3.45 13.57
N VAL A 175 -5.57 3.44 14.91
CA VAL A 175 -6.63 2.81 15.71
C VAL A 175 -7.97 3.49 15.49
N SER A 176 -8.01 4.82 15.37
CA SER A 176 -9.25 5.56 15.10
C SER A 176 -9.85 5.18 13.73
N SER A 177 -9.02 5.10 12.69
CA SER A 177 -9.45 4.59 11.37
C SER A 177 -9.95 3.15 11.45
N GLY A 178 -9.35 2.35 12.33
CA GLY A 178 -9.78 0.99 12.65
C GLY A 178 -11.15 0.90 13.33
N ILE A 179 -11.48 1.84 14.23
CA ILE A 179 -12.81 1.96 14.84
C ILE A 179 -13.86 2.26 13.77
N ASP A 180 -13.58 3.23 12.89
CA ASP A 180 -14.48 3.61 11.80
C ASP A 180 -14.74 2.42 10.88
N MET A 181 -13.67 1.70 10.51
CA MET A 181 -13.78 0.46 9.75
C MET A 181 -14.64 -0.59 10.47
N ALA A 182 -14.42 -0.80 11.77
CA ALA A 182 -15.20 -1.78 12.52
C ALA A 182 -16.68 -1.44 12.53
N ARG A 183 -17.03 -0.16 12.66
CA ARG A 183 -18.41 0.35 12.55
C ARG A 183 -18.97 0.19 11.14
N THR A 184 -18.18 0.50 10.12
CA THR A 184 -18.57 0.32 8.72
C THR A 184 -18.90 -1.14 8.43
N VAL A 185 -18.02 -2.08 8.79
CA VAL A 185 -18.27 -3.50 8.57
C VAL A 185 -19.45 -4.00 9.41
N ALA A 186 -19.59 -3.53 10.65
CA ALA A 186 -20.74 -3.86 11.49
C ALA A 186 -22.08 -3.48 10.82
N GLY A 187 -22.13 -2.34 10.13
CA GLY A 187 -23.32 -1.87 9.42
C GLY A 187 -23.68 -2.68 8.17
N LEU A 188 -22.76 -3.46 7.62
CA LEU A 188 -23.01 -4.34 6.46
C LEU A 188 -23.54 -5.71 6.86
N LEU A 189 -23.33 -6.10 8.11
CA LEU A 189 -23.62 -7.45 8.58
C LEU A 189 -24.98 -7.51 9.30
N PRO A 190 -25.63 -8.68 9.35
CA PRO A 190 -26.81 -8.90 10.20
C PRO A 190 -26.53 -8.48 11.64
N LYS A 191 -27.53 -7.95 12.35
CA LYS A 191 -27.35 -7.33 13.69
C LYS A 191 -26.66 -8.26 14.69
N GLU A 192 -26.91 -9.56 14.59
CA GLU A 192 -26.35 -10.59 15.45
C GLU A 192 -24.82 -10.70 15.28
N ILE A 193 -24.31 -10.48 14.06
CA ILE A 193 -22.90 -10.54 13.71
C ILE A 193 -22.26 -9.15 13.76
N GLY A 194 -22.98 -8.10 13.36
CA GLY A 194 -22.51 -6.72 13.42
C GLY A 194 -22.36 -6.21 14.86
N GLY A 195 -23.21 -6.67 15.79
CA GLY A 195 -23.22 -6.25 17.18
C GLY A 195 -21.87 -6.42 17.88
N LYS A 196 -21.19 -7.55 17.70
CA LYS A 196 -19.86 -7.77 18.29
C LYS A 196 -18.81 -6.76 17.81
N TYR A 197 -18.90 -6.29 16.56
CA TYR A 197 -17.97 -5.31 16.02
C TYR A 197 -18.30 -3.89 16.45
N VAL A 198 -19.59 -3.58 16.72
CA VAL A 198 -19.98 -2.34 17.40
C VAL A 198 -19.43 -2.33 18.83
N ASP A 199 -19.56 -3.43 19.55
CA ASP A 199 -19.04 -3.55 20.92
C ASP A 199 -17.51 -3.44 20.95
N LEU A 200 -16.82 -4.08 20.01
CA LEU A 200 -15.39 -3.93 19.79
C LEU A 200 -15.03 -2.47 19.52
N ALA A 201 -15.69 -1.82 18.55
CA ALA A 201 -15.45 -0.42 18.22
C ALA A 201 -15.60 0.49 19.44
N ASN A 202 -16.62 0.26 20.27
CA ASN A 202 -16.85 1.01 21.51
C ASN A 202 -15.78 0.73 22.57
N LYS A 203 -15.31 -0.52 22.69
CA LYS A 203 -14.19 -0.89 23.59
C LYS A 203 -12.89 -0.22 23.17
N VAL A 204 -12.58 -0.27 21.88
CA VAL A 204 -11.39 0.33 21.27
C VAL A 204 -11.44 1.86 21.40
N GLU A 205 -12.60 2.49 21.18
CA GLU A 205 -12.80 3.93 21.36
C GLU A 205 -12.55 4.39 22.81
N LYS A 206 -12.97 3.60 23.81
CA LYS A 206 -12.64 3.87 25.21
C LYS A 206 -11.12 3.84 25.44
N GLY A 207 -10.42 2.85 24.89
CA GLY A 207 -8.96 2.75 24.97
C GLY A 207 -8.24 3.96 24.32
N VAL A 208 -8.70 4.39 23.14
CA VAL A 208 -8.23 5.61 22.48
C VAL A 208 -8.42 6.84 23.35
N ASN A 209 -9.58 6.99 24.00
CA ASN A 209 -9.86 8.13 24.87
C ASN A 209 -8.97 8.12 26.13
N VAL A 210 -8.68 6.95 26.71
CA VAL A 210 -7.71 6.81 27.81
C VAL A 210 -6.32 7.23 27.36
N ALA A 211 -5.85 6.75 26.21
CA ALA A 211 -4.54 7.10 25.67
C ALA A 211 -4.43 8.61 25.37
N LYS A 212 -5.47 9.23 24.80
CA LYS A 212 -5.53 10.70 24.60
C LYS A 212 -5.47 11.47 25.93
N GLY A 213 -6.16 10.99 26.97
CA GLY A 213 -6.09 11.58 28.31
C GLY A 213 -4.68 11.52 28.89
N LEU A 214 -4.03 10.35 28.82
CA LEU A 214 -2.66 10.14 29.28
C LEU A 214 -1.65 11.01 28.53
N MET A 215 -1.83 11.19 27.21
CA MET A 215 -1.02 12.15 26.43
C MET A 215 -1.21 13.59 26.91
N GLY A 216 -2.44 14.01 27.22
CA GLY A 216 -2.72 15.35 27.75
C GLY A 216 -2.12 15.60 29.14
N GLU A 217 -1.94 14.54 29.93
CA GLU A 217 -1.26 14.56 31.23
C GLU A 217 0.27 14.47 31.14
N GLY A 218 0.84 14.34 29.93
CA GLY A 218 2.29 14.17 29.72
C GLY A 218 2.83 12.76 30.01
N LYS A 219 1.95 11.77 30.23
CA LYS A 219 2.31 10.36 30.48
C LYS A 219 2.44 9.60 29.16
N ILE A 220 3.45 9.93 28.38
CA ILE A 220 3.61 9.43 26.99
C ILE A 220 3.82 7.90 26.92
N GLU A 221 4.56 7.32 27.86
CA GLU A 221 4.80 5.87 27.91
C GLU A 221 3.52 5.09 28.22
N ASP A 222 2.75 5.53 29.21
CA ASP A 222 1.44 4.93 29.54
C ASP A 222 0.45 5.06 28.37
N ALA A 223 0.45 6.21 27.69
CA ALA A 223 -0.37 6.42 26.50
C ALA A 223 0.03 5.48 25.35
N LEU A 224 1.33 5.26 25.16
CA LEU A 224 1.86 4.33 24.16
C LEU A 224 1.45 2.88 24.47
N HIS A 225 1.49 2.47 25.73
CA HIS A 225 0.98 1.18 26.17
C HIS A 225 -0.52 1.04 25.91
N ALA A 226 -1.32 2.03 26.33
CA ALA A 226 -2.77 2.02 26.14
C ALA A 226 -3.18 1.94 24.66
N VAL A 227 -2.51 2.70 23.77
CA VAL A 227 -2.81 2.64 22.33
C VAL A 227 -2.35 1.31 21.71
N THR A 228 -1.23 0.75 22.18
CA THR A 228 -0.73 -0.56 21.70
C THR A 228 -1.70 -1.68 22.08
N ASP A 229 -2.19 -1.72 23.33
CA ASP A 229 -3.17 -2.71 23.78
C ASP A 229 -4.50 -2.60 23.01
N THR A 230 -4.90 -1.36 22.74
CA THR A 230 -6.10 -1.06 21.95
C THR A 230 -5.92 -1.53 20.50
N GLN A 231 -4.75 -1.28 19.90
CA GLN A 231 -4.43 -1.76 18.57
C GLN A 231 -4.39 -3.28 18.51
N ASN A 232 -3.76 -3.95 19.49
CA ASN A 232 -3.73 -5.42 19.55
C ASN A 232 -5.13 -6.01 19.64
N THR A 233 -6.02 -5.40 20.43
CA THR A 233 -7.42 -5.82 20.51
C THR A 233 -8.12 -5.71 19.15
N LEU A 234 -7.88 -4.62 18.42
CA LEU A 234 -8.44 -4.43 17.09
C LEU A 234 -7.84 -5.40 16.06
N ASP A 235 -6.53 -5.64 16.11
CA ASP A 235 -5.84 -6.54 15.18
C ASP A 235 -6.30 -8.00 15.39
N GLN A 236 -6.57 -8.41 16.64
CA GLN A 236 -7.00 -9.76 17.00
C GLN A 236 -8.50 -10.00 16.81
N ASP A 237 -9.35 -9.10 17.29
CA ASP A 237 -10.81 -9.27 17.30
C ASP A 237 -11.49 -8.52 16.14
N GLY A 238 -10.71 -7.89 15.26
CA GLY A 238 -11.20 -7.02 14.20
C GLY A 238 -12.03 -7.73 13.13
N PRO A 239 -13.00 -7.03 12.51
CA PRO A 239 -13.87 -7.64 11.50
C PRO A 239 -13.13 -8.16 10.27
N LEU A 240 -12.09 -7.45 9.82
CA LEU A 240 -11.28 -7.93 8.71
C LEU A 240 -10.52 -9.21 9.07
N THR A 241 -9.95 -9.28 10.28
CA THR A 241 -9.27 -10.47 10.78
C THR A 241 -10.23 -11.66 10.82
N ASP A 242 -11.43 -11.47 11.36
CA ASP A 242 -12.46 -12.51 11.42
C ASP A 242 -12.92 -12.99 10.03
N ILE A 243 -13.20 -12.05 9.11
CA ILE A 243 -13.66 -12.39 7.75
C ILE A 243 -12.55 -13.12 6.98
N LEU A 244 -11.32 -12.59 7.03
CA LEU A 244 -10.19 -13.20 6.34
C LEU A 244 -9.82 -14.54 6.97
N GLY A 245 -9.86 -14.66 8.29
CA GLY A 245 -9.63 -15.92 9.00
C GLY A 245 -10.66 -16.98 8.64
N SER A 246 -11.95 -16.61 8.56
CA SER A 246 -13.01 -17.51 8.08
C SER A 246 -12.77 -17.93 6.64
N ALA A 247 -12.53 -16.96 5.74
CA ALA A 247 -12.25 -17.23 4.33
C ALA A 247 -11.03 -18.13 4.14
N VAL A 248 -9.92 -17.89 4.84
CA VAL A 248 -8.72 -18.75 4.78
C VAL A 248 -9.08 -20.19 5.16
N LYS A 249 -9.89 -20.37 6.21
CA LYS A 249 -10.30 -21.69 6.68
C LYS A 249 -11.23 -22.40 5.69
N THR A 250 -12.30 -21.74 5.24
CA THR A 250 -13.31 -22.34 4.34
C THR A 250 -12.75 -22.54 2.93
N PHE A 251 -11.93 -21.62 2.44
CA PHE A 251 -11.25 -21.78 1.16
C PHE A 251 -10.20 -22.88 1.26
N GLY A 252 -9.45 -22.96 2.37
CA GLY A 252 -8.48 -24.04 2.59
C GLY A 252 -9.12 -25.43 2.57
N ALA A 253 -10.26 -25.59 3.24
CA ALA A 253 -11.03 -26.83 3.21
C ALA A 253 -11.54 -27.19 1.82
N THR A 254 -11.85 -26.20 0.98
CA THR A 254 -12.43 -26.41 -0.36
C THR A 254 -11.37 -26.60 -1.45
N LEU A 255 -10.27 -25.86 -1.38
CA LEU A 255 -9.21 -25.87 -2.38
C LEU A 255 -8.19 -26.99 -2.14
N GLY A 256 -8.01 -27.41 -0.88
CA GLY A 256 -6.98 -28.38 -0.51
C GLY A 256 -5.58 -27.90 -0.94
N THR A 257 -4.86 -28.73 -1.70
CA THR A 257 -3.53 -28.40 -2.23
C THR A 257 -3.55 -27.68 -3.58
N PHE A 258 -4.73 -27.37 -4.14
CA PHE A 258 -4.84 -26.76 -5.46
C PHE A 258 -4.27 -25.34 -5.49
N MET A 259 -4.59 -24.54 -4.48
CA MET A 259 -4.13 -23.15 -4.36
C MET A 259 -4.10 -22.73 -2.89
N PRO A 260 -3.06 -22.01 -2.43
CA PRO A 260 -3.06 -21.41 -1.10
C PRO A 260 -4.23 -20.43 -0.92
N PRO A 261 -5.05 -20.53 0.14
CA PRO A 261 -6.19 -19.65 0.38
C PRO A 261 -5.86 -18.16 0.36
N ALA A 262 -4.75 -17.79 1.00
CA ALA A 262 -4.27 -16.40 1.03
C ALA A 262 -3.97 -15.86 -0.38
N ALA A 263 -3.43 -16.71 -1.27
CA ALA A 263 -3.15 -16.31 -2.64
C ALA A 263 -4.45 -16.07 -3.43
N LEU A 264 -5.48 -16.90 -3.23
CA LEU A 264 -6.79 -16.67 -3.83
C LEU A 264 -7.45 -15.39 -3.31
N ILE A 265 -7.46 -15.17 -1.99
CA ILE A 265 -8.02 -13.96 -1.38
C ILE A 265 -7.33 -12.71 -1.95
N ALA A 266 -6.00 -12.72 -2.01
CA ALA A 266 -5.23 -11.61 -2.58
C ALA A 266 -5.59 -11.37 -4.06
N ALA A 267 -5.76 -12.42 -4.85
CA ALA A 267 -6.17 -12.31 -6.25
C ALA A 267 -7.59 -11.75 -6.41
N VAL A 268 -8.55 -12.23 -5.63
CA VAL A 268 -9.93 -11.73 -5.63
C VAL A 268 -9.97 -10.24 -5.29
N VAL A 269 -9.29 -9.85 -4.21
CA VAL A 269 -9.17 -8.46 -3.77
C VAL A 269 -8.44 -7.61 -4.81
N ALA A 270 -7.37 -8.11 -5.41
CA ALA A 270 -6.64 -7.39 -6.44
C ALA A 270 -7.53 -7.08 -7.65
N GLY A 271 -8.33 -8.05 -8.10
CA GLY A 271 -9.31 -7.82 -9.16
C GLY A 271 -10.35 -6.76 -8.79
N THR A 272 -10.87 -6.81 -7.56
CA THR A 272 -11.84 -5.83 -7.04
C THR A 272 -11.27 -4.42 -6.96
N VAL A 273 -10.05 -4.27 -6.43
CA VAL A 273 -9.43 -2.96 -6.22
C VAL A 273 -8.88 -2.37 -7.52
N LYS A 274 -8.27 -3.18 -8.39
CA LYS A 274 -7.59 -2.68 -9.60
C LYS A 274 -8.54 -2.43 -10.76
N LEU A 275 -9.60 -3.23 -10.92
CA LEU A 275 -10.57 -3.05 -12.00
C LEU A 275 -11.55 -1.92 -11.69
N THR A 276 -12.03 -1.24 -12.73
CA THR A 276 -12.96 -0.11 -12.60
C THR A 276 -14.05 -0.18 -13.68
N GLY A 277 -15.16 0.54 -13.46
CA GLY A 277 -16.24 0.65 -14.42
C GLY A 277 -16.86 -0.69 -14.79
N ILE A 278 -17.12 -0.90 -16.09
CA ILE A 278 -17.76 -2.12 -16.60
C ILE A 278 -16.94 -3.39 -16.33
N TYR A 279 -15.61 -3.29 -16.34
CA TYR A 279 -14.73 -4.44 -16.11
C TYR A 279 -14.79 -4.92 -14.67
N TYR A 280 -14.91 -3.98 -13.74
CA TYR A 280 -15.17 -4.32 -12.35
C TYR A 280 -16.51 -5.06 -12.20
N GLN A 281 -17.57 -4.57 -12.85
CA GLN A 281 -18.88 -5.23 -12.78
C GLN A 281 -18.85 -6.65 -13.39
N LYS A 282 -18.15 -6.83 -14.53
CA LYS A 282 -17.94 -8.17 -15.12
C LYS A 282 -17.11 -9.08 -14.21
N TRP A 283 -16.05 -8.57 -13.60
CA TRP A 283 -15.26 -9.31 -12.61
C TRP A 283 -16.10 -9.73 -11.42
N LYS A 284 -16.87 -8.81 -10.84
CA LYS A 284 -17.77 -9.10 -9.73
C LYS A 284 -18.81 -10.15 -10.11
N ALA A 285 -19.45 -10.00 -11.28
CA ALA A 285 -20.41 -10.99 -11.78
C ALA A 285 -19.76 -12.36 -11.97
N ARG A 286 -18.52 -12.40 -12.47
CA ARG A 286 -17.78 -13.65 -12.63
C ARG A 286 -17.43 -14.31 -11.31
N ILE A 287 -16.97 -13.52 -10.33
CA ILE A 287 -16.54 -14.02 -9.02
C ILE A 287 -17.72 -14.45 -8.16
N LEU A 288 -18.88 -13.80 -8.29
CA LEU A 288 -20.08 -14.11 -7.49
C LEU A 288 -21.10 -14.97 -8.24
N HIS A 289 -20.75 -15.47 -9.44
CA HIS A 289 -21.66 -16.18 -10.34
C HIS A 289 -22.99 -15.44 -10.58
N MET A 290 -22.97 -14.10 -10.62
CA MET A 290 -24.16 -13.31 -10.95
C MET A 290 -24.44 -13.36 -12.47
N PRO A 291 -25.70 -13.25 -12.89
CA PRO A 291 -26.06 -13.30 -14.31
C PRO A 291 -25.46 -12.13 -15.09
N PHE A 292 -24.91 -12.42 -16.27
CA PHE A 292 -24.39 -11.44 -17.21
C PHE A 292 -25.52 -10.91 -18.09
N SER A 293 -26.42 -10.13 -17.47
CA SER A 293 -27.58 -9.60 -18.18
C SER A 293 -27.27 -8.27 -18.87
N PRO A 294 -27.68 -8.09 -20.14
CA PRO A 294 -27.72 -6.79 -20.80
C PRO A 294 -28.55 -5.75 -20.03
N ALA A 295 -29.60 -6.19 -19.31
CA ALA A 295 -30.41 -5.30 -18.46
C ALA A 295 -29.62 -4.72 -17.29
N ALA A 296 -28.59 -5.44 -16.82
CA ALA A 296 -27.63 -4.95 -15.83
C ALA A 296 -26.49 -4.11 -16.46
N GLY A 297 -26.55 -3.85 -17.77
CA GLY A 297 -25.49 -3.17 -18.52
C GLY A 297 -24.25 -4.04 -18.76
N LEU A 298 -24.32 -5.35 -18.48
CA LEU A 298 -23.21 -6.30 -18.59
C LEU A 298 -23.16 -6.96 -19.97
N THR A 299 -23.17 -6.17 -21.04
CA THR A 299 -23.16 -6.69 -22.41
C THR A 299 -21.84 -7.40 -22.74
N LEU A 300 -21.93 -8.56 -23.39
CA LEU A 300 -20.80 -9.32 -23.90
C LEU A 300 -20.43 -8.87 -25.31
N GLU A 301 -19.15 -8.99 -25.66
CA GLU A 301 -18.65 -8.71 -27.00
C GLU A 301 -19.16 -9.78 -27.98
N PRO A 302 -19.64 -9.37 -29.18
CA PRO A 302 -19.92 -10.31 -30.24
C PRO A 302 -18.70 -11.16 -30.56
N VAL A 303 -18.90 -12.45 -30.82
CA VAL A 303 -17.81 -13.38 -31.18
C VAL A 303 -18.06 -14.03 -32.53
N ASP A 304 -16.97 -14.42 -33.18
CA ASP A 304 -17.03 -15.21 -34.42
C ASP A 304 -17.44 -16.67 -34.16
N ASP A 305 -17.84 -17.37 -35.23
CA ASP A 305 -18.35 -18.74 -35.17
C ASP A 305 -17.36 -19.73 -34.50
N ASN A 306 -16.05 -19.60 -34.74
CA ASN A 306 -15.05 -20.49 -34.13
C ASN A 306 -14.92 -20.25 -32.63
N THR A 307 -14.95 -18.98 -32.23
CA THR A 307 -14.98 -18.60 -30.83
C THR A 307 -16.25 -19.13 -30.15
N GLY A 308 -17.40 -18.92 -30.78
CA GLY A 308 -18.68 -19.37 -30.24
C GLY A 308 -18.75 -20.89 -30.05
N PHE A 309 -18.19 -21.66 -30.98
CA PHE A 309 -18.00 -23.10 -30.82
C PHE A 309 -17.16 -23.45 -29.59
N MET A 310 -16.04 -22.74 -29.37
CA MET A 310 -15.21 -22.97 -28.18
C MET A 310 -15.95 -22.64 -26.88
N LEU A 311 -16.75 -21.58 -26.86
CA LEU A 311 -17.58 -21.21 -25.70
C LEU A 311 -18.61 -22.29 -25.39
N LEU A 312 -19.36 -22.77 -26.38
CA LEU A 312 -20.30 -23.87 -26.22
C LEU A 312 -19.65 -25.15 -25.66
N ARG A 313 -18.39 -25.41 -26.03
CA ARG A 313 -17.63 -26.55 -25.50
C ARG A 313 -17.12 -26.35 -24.07
N GLN A 314 -16.95 -25.11 -23.65
CA GLN A 314 -16.50 -24.76 -22.31
C GLN A 314 -17.65 -24.76 -21.28
N SER A 315 -18.89 -24.64 -21.74
CA SER A 315 -20.11 -24.75 -20.93
C SER A 315 -20.57 -26.21 -20.81
N PRO A 316 -20.39 -26.89 -19.67
CA PRO A 316 -20.73 -28.31 -19.54
C PRO A 316 -22.16 -28.65 -19.96
N LEU A 317 -23.16 -27.88 -19.53
CA LEU A 317 -24.56 -28.15 -19.84
C LEU A 317 -24.83 -28.02 -21.33
N PHE A 318 -24.37 -26.93 -21.96
CA PHE A 318 -24.56 -26.70 -23.39
C PHE A 318 -23.73 -27.66 -24.26
N ARG A 319 -22.51 -28.01 -23.83
CA ARG A 319 -21.68 -29.02 -24.50
C ARG A 319 -22.40 -30.36 -24.58
N ASP A 320 -22.97 -30.79 -23.47
CA ASP A 320 -23.61 -32.10 -23.36
C ASP A 320 -24.98 -32.08 -24.07
N ALA A 321 -25.76 -31.00 -23.90
CA ALA A 321 -27.06 -30.82 -24.55
C ALA A 321 -26.98 -30.73 -26.08
N PHE A 322 -26.05 -29.93 -26.60
CA PHE A 322 -25.94 -29.65 -28.03
C PHE A 322 -24.87 -30.49 -28.74
N GLN A 323 -24.38 -31.57 -28.13
CA GLN A 323 -23.31 -32.40 -28.69
C GLN A 323 -23.57 -32.82 -30.15
N ALA A 324 -24.81 -33.20 -30.47
CA ALA A 324 -25.21 -33.61 -31.83
C ALA A 324 -25.25 -32.46 -32.84
N GLN A 325 -25.33 -31.21 -32.37
CA GLN A 325 -25.39 -30.00 -33.20
C GLN A 325 -24.03 -29.32 -33.36
N MET A 326 -23.00 -29.79 -32.65
CA MET A 326 -21.64 -29.22 -32.68
C MET A 326 -20.97 -29.30 -34.06
N GLU A 327 -21.44 -30.15 -34.96
CA GLU A 327 -20.94 -30.25 -36.34
C GLU A 327 -21.75 -29.42 -37.34
N ASN A 328 -22.84 -28.76 -36.92
CA ASN A 328 -23.73 -27.99 -37.78
C ASN A 328 -23.34 -26.49 -37.77
N PRO A 329 -22.72 -25.95 -38.85
CA PRO A 329 -22.22 -24.57 -38.84
C PRO A 329 -23.33 -23.53 -38.74
N LYS A 330 -24.51 -23.84 -39.30
CA LYS A 330 -25.66 -22.93 -39.24
C LYS A 330 -26.19 -22.84 -37.80
N PHE A 331 -26.32 -23.99 -37.13
CA PHE A 331 -26.72 -24.02 -35.73
C PHE A 331 -25.74 -23.20 -34.88
N LEU A 332 -24.43 -23.45 -35.01
CA LEU A 332 -23.41 -22.75 -34.22
C LEU A 332 -23.51 -21.24 -34.40
N LYS A 333 -23.60 -20.77 -35.64
CA LYS A 333 -23.73 -19.35 -35.94
C LYS A 333 -25.00 -18.75 -35.33
N ASP A 334 -26.15 -19.40 -35.52
CA ASP A 334 -27.43 -18.87 -35.03
C ASP A 334 -27.45 -18.89 -33.48
N ALA A 335 -27.06 -20.01 -32.86
CA ALA A 335 -27.02 -20.17 -31.41
C ALA A 335 -26.06 -19.19 -30.72
N VAL A 336 -24.86 -18.99 -31.27
CA VAL A 336 -23.87 -18.08 -30.67
C VAL A 336 -24.34 -16.62 -30.73
N ASN A 337 -24.90 -16.19 -31.86
CA ASN A 337 -25.45 -14.84 -31.99
C ASN A 337 -26.62 -14.62 -31.04
N ASP A 338 -27.48 -15.62 -30.89
CA ASP A 338 -28.65 -15.56 -30.01
C ASP A 338 -28.25 -15.58 -28.53
N PHE A 339 -27.31 -16.44 -28.14
CA PHE A 339 -26.87 -16.58 -26.75
C PHE A 339 -26.03 -15.40 -26.27
N ILE A 340 -25.20 -14.79 -27.13
CA ILE A 340 -24.50 -13.54 -26.78
C ILE A 340 -25.43 -12.32 -26.86
N GLY A 341 -26.45 -12.41 -27.72
CA GLY A 341 -27.42 -11.35 -27.94
C GLY A 341 -28.29 -11.05 -26.72
N ASN A 342 -29.12 -10.03 -26.87
CA ASN A 342 -30.04 -9.57 -25.82
C ASN A 342 -31.41 -10.27 -25.90
N ALA A 343 -31.45 -11.51 -26.40
CA ALA A 343 -32.69 -12.25 -26.52
C ALA A 343 -33.20 -12.69 -25.13
N ASP A 344 -34.52 -12.74 -24.98
CA ASP A 344 -35.16 -13.18 -23.74
C ASP A 344 -34.92 -14.68 -23.51
N SER A 345 -34.62 -15.09 -22.28
CA SER A 345 -34.29 -16.49 -21.96
C SER A 345 -35.45 -17.45 -22.27
N ALA A 346 -36.70 -16.99 -22.15
CA ALA A 346 -37.87 -17.80 -22.48
C ALA A 346 -38.00 -17.99 -24.01
N GLU A 347 -37.74 -16.95 -24.80
CA GLU A 347 -37.73 -17.06 -26.27
C GLU A 347 -36.61 -17.99 -26.75
N LEU A 348 -35.42 -17.90 -26.15
CA LEU A 348 -34.31 -18.79 -26.44
C LEU A 348 -34.63 -20.23 -26.03
N PHE A 349 -35.29 -20.42 -24.89
CA PHE A 349 -35.74 -21.73 -24.44
C PHE A 349 -36.72 -22.35 -25.44
N GLU A 350 -37.75 -21.62 -25.88
CA GLU A 350 -38.69 -22.12 -26.90
C GLU A 350 -37.98 -22.54 -28.19
N LYS A 351 -36.93 -21.81 -28.60
CA LYS A 351 -36.17 -22.09 -29.82
C LYS A 351 -35.20 -23.27 -29.70
N TYR A 352 -34.54 -23.43 -28.55
CA TYR A 352 -33.39 -24.34 -28.40
C TYR A 352 -33.63 -25.52 -27.44
N ALA A 353 -34.67 -25.50 -26.62
CA ALA A 353 -34.91 -26.53 -25.59
C ALA A 353 -35.04 -27.93 -26.18
N GLU A 354 -35.84 -28.10 -27.24
CA GLU A 354 -36.04 -29.40 -27.89
C GLU A 354 -34.73 -29.93 -28.51
N LEU A 355 -33.95 -29.05 -29.13
CA LEU A 355 -32.67 -29.41 -29.75
C LEU A 355 -31.60 -29.84 -28.72
N GLY A 356 -31.63 -29.24 -27.53
CA GLY A 356 -30.71 -29.54 -26.44
C GLY A 356 -31.23 -30.55 -25.41
N GLY A 357 -32.48 -30.98 -25.51
CA GLY A 357 -33.11 -31.86 -24.55
C GLY A 357 -33.36 -31.25 -23.15
N PHE A 358 -33.46 -29.91 -23.07
CA PHE A 358 -33.75 -29.20 -21.82
C PHE A 358 -35.21 -29.41 -21.41
N LYS A 359 -35.45 -29.76 -20.14
CA LYS A 359 -36.80 -30.05 -19.63
C LYS A 359 -37.46 -28.84 -18.98
N THR A 360 -36.67 -27.91 -18.46
CA THR A 360 -37.14 -26.74 -17.73
C THR A 360 -36.36 -25.51 -18.17
N LEU A 361 -37.00 -24.34 -18.05
CA LEU A 361 -36.36 -23.04 -18.31
C LEU A 361 -35.13 -22.85 -17.43
N GLU A 362 -35.22 -23.18 -16.14
CA GLU A 362 -34.13 -23.06 -15.17
C GLU A 362 -32.87 -23.83 -15.59
N GLN A 363 -33.02 -25.06 -16.10
CA GLN A 363 -31.88 -25.86 -16.58
C GLN A 363 -31.21 -25.21 -17.80
N PHE A 364 -32.01 -24.58 -18.67
CA PHE A 364 -31.49 -23.87 -19.84
C PHE A 364 -30.81 -22.56 -19.44
N GLU A 365 -31.38 -21.81 -18.51
CA GLU A 365 -30.79 -20.58 -17.96
C GLU A 365 -29.45 -20.87 -17.28
N GLU A 366 -29.33 -21.98 -16.53
CA GLU A 366 -28.06 -22.40 -15.94
C GLU A 366 -26.98 -22.64 -17.02
N GLY A 367 -27.35 -23.28 -18.13
CA GLY A 367 -26.44 -23.48 -19.26
C GLY A 367 -26.10 -22.17 -19.99
N LEU A 368 -27.06 -21.24 -20.09
CA LEU A 368 -26.85 -19.92 -20.67
C LEU A 368 -25.88 -19.09 -19.80
N ASP A 369 -26.04 -19.15 -18.49
CA ASP A 369 -25.13 -18.51 -17.53
C ASP A 369 -23.71 -19.11 -17.61
N GLU A 370 -23.56 -20.43 -17.78
CA GLU A 370 -22.26 -21.06 -18.04
C GLU A 370 -21.61 -20.53 -19.32
N PHE A 371 -22.40 -20.37 -20.39
CA PHE A 371 -21.95 -19.82 -21.66
C PHE A 371 -21.53 -18.35 -21.54
N HIS A 372 -22.33 -17.54 -20.85
CA HIS A 372 -21.99 -16.14 -20.60
C HIS A 372 -20.75 -15.98 -19.73
N ARG A 373 -20.57 -16.82 -18.70
CA ARG A 373 -19.33 -16.85 -17.90
C ARG A 373 -18.12 -17.15 -18.76
N ALA A 374 -18.19 -18.17 -19.62
CA ALA A 374 -17.09 -18.50 -20.53
C ALA A 374 -16.76 -17.34 -21.49
N ALA A 375 -17.77 -16.64 -22.00
CA ALA A 375 -17.59 -15.46 -22.85
C ALA A 375 -16.93 -14.31 -22.07
N ALA A 376 -17.41 -14.01 -20.86
CA ALA A 376 -16.87 -13.00 -19.99
C ALA A 376 -15.41 -13.28 -19.59
N ASP A 377 -15.07 -14.56 -19.37
CA ASP A 377 -13.72 -14.99 -18.99
C ASP A 377 -12.70 -14.65 -20.09
N ARG A 378 -13.07 -14.83 -21.35
CA ARG A 378 -12.21 -14.45 -22.49
C ARG A 378 -11.95 -12.95 -22.51
N GLU A 379 -13.00 -12.14 -22.38
CA GLU A 379 -12.88 -10.68 -22.40
C GLU A 379 -12.03 -10.19 -21.23
N LEU A 380 -12.38 -10.61 -20.00
CA LEU A 380 -11.69 -10.24 -18.77
C LEU A 380 -10.22 -10.65 -18.82
N LYS A 381 -9.91 -11.88 -19.28
CA LYS A 381 -8.53 -12.34 -19.43
C LYS A 381 -7.72 -11.41 -20.35
N SER A 382 -8.25 -11.10 -21.54
CA SER A 382 -7.57 -10.24 -22.51
C SER A 382 -7.24 -8.87 -21.89
N LEU A 383 -8.19 -8.28 -21.19
CA LEU A 383 -8.07 -6.96 -20.59
C LEU A 383 -7.13 -6.94 -19.39
N ILE A 384 -7.22 -7.93 -18.52
CA ILE A 384 -6.36 -8.03 -17.34
C ILE A 384 -4.92 -8.23 -17.78
N LEU A 385 -4.66 -9.14 -18.73
CA LEU A 385 -3.31 -9.35 -19.26
C LEU A 385 -2.76 -8.12 -19.98
N ALA A 386 -3.60 -7.35 -20.66
CA ALA A 386 -3.18 -6.10 -21.29
C ALA A 386 -2.78 -5.02 -20.27
N ARG A 387 -3.44 -4.98 -19.11
CA ARG A 387 -3.24 -3.96 -18.07
C ARG A 387 -2.14 -4.32 -17.08
N ASP A 388 -2.14 -5.55 -16.60
CA ASP A 388 -1.20 -6.06 -15.60
C ASP A 388 -1.02 -7.57 -15.79
N PRO A 389 -0.06 -7.98 -16.65
CA PRO A 389 0.23 -9.40 -16.91
C PRO A 389 0.59 -10.20 -15.66
N ALA A 390 1.07 -9.52 -14.60
CA ALA A 390 1.53 -10.14 -13.37
C ALA A 390 0.44 -10.20 -12.28
N MET A 391 -0.76 -9.64 -12.52
CA MET A 391 -1.82 -9.51 -11.50
C MET A 391 -2.10 -10.84 -10.76
N PHE A 392 -2.07 -11.95 -11.50
CA PHE A 392 -2.35 -13.31 -11.00
C PHE A 392 -1.14 -14.25 -11.15
N GLY A 393 0.07 -13.72 -11.29
CA GLY A 393 1.28 -14.54 -11.48
C GLY A 393 1.51 -15.52 -10.32
N ASN A 394 1.29 -15.06 -9.09
CA ASN A 394 1.50 -15.86 -7.87
C ASN A 394 0.43 -16.95 -7.65
N THR A 395 -0.66 -16.93 -8.40
CA THR A 395 -1.75 -17.91 -8.33
C THR A 395 -1.74 -18.90 -9.50
N GLY A 396 -0.69 -18.89 -10.35
CA GLY A 396 -0.64 -19.73 -11.55
C GLY A 396 -1.39 -19.15 -12.76
N GLY A 397 -1.84 -17.90 -12.69
CA GLY A 397 -2.54 -17.20 -13.75
C GLY A 397 -4.04 -17.02 -13.52
N TYR A 398 -4.70 -16.37 -14.48
CA TYR A 398 -6.12 -16.03 -14.44
C TYR A 398 -7.02 -17.27 -14.35
N GLU A 399 -6.72 -18.30 -15.13
CA GLU A 399 -7.48 -19.54 -15.21
C GLU A 399 -7.45 -20.30 -13.89
N SER A 400 -6.30 -20.34 -13.22
CA SER A 400 -6.16 -20.98 -11.92
C SER A 400 -7.00 -20.27 -10.85
N VAL A 401 -7.09 -18.94 -10.90
CA VAL A 401 -7.96 -18.16 -10.00
C VAL A 401 -9.42 -18.51 -10.24
N LEU A 402 -9.88 -18.51 -11.49
CA LEU A 402 -11.27 -18.82 -11.81
C LEU A 402 -11.64 -20.26 -11.47
N GLN A 403 -10.77 -21.23 -11.75
CA GLN A 403 -10.98 -22.62 -11.34
C GLN A 403 -11.08 -22.76 -9.82
N ALA A 404 -10.30 -21.97 -9.06
CA ALA A 404 -10.40 -21.94 -7.61
C ALA A 404 -11.76 -21.36 -7.16
N VAL A 405 -12.19 -20.25 -7.77
CA VAL A 405 -13.50 -19.62 -7.51
C VAL A 405 -14.64 -20.58 -7.81
N ASP A 406 -14.60 -21.29 -8.94
CA ASP A 406 -15.64 -22.25 -9.31
C ASP A 406 -15.72 -23.42 -8.32
N LYS A 407 -14.58 -23.84 -7.75
CA LYS A 407 -14.57 -24.79 -6.63
C LYS A 407 -15.20 -24.22 -5.36
N LEU A 408 -14.99 -22.93 -5.05
CA LEU A 408 -15.63 -22.29 -3.90
C LEU A 408 -17.16 -22.30 -4.02
N HIS A 409 -17.72 -22.14 -5.23
CA HIS A 409 -19.16 -22.17 -5.46
C HIS A 409 -19.80 -23.54 -5.21
N GLN A 410 -18.99 -24.61 -5.17
CA GLN A 410 -19.45 -25.96 -4.80
C GLN A 410 -19.59 -26.14 -3.27
N ASN A 411 -19.12 -25.17 -2.47
CA ASN A 411 -19.19 -25.19 -1.02
C ASN A 411 -19.93 -23.96 -0.48
N ARG A 412 -21.07 -24.19 0.16
CA ARG A 412 -21.93 -23.13 0.72
C ARG A 412 -21.24 -22.21 1.71
N ASP A 413 -20.36 -22.75 2.57
CA ASP A 413 -19.66 -21.93 3.57
C ASP A 413 -18.58 -21.07 2.93
N ALA A 414 -17.86 -21.62 1.95
CA ALA A 414 -16.87 -20.86 1.18
C ALA A 414 -17.53 -19.75 0.33
N LEU A 415 -18.69 -20.03 -0.26
CA LEU A 415 -19.45 -19.02 -1.01
C LEU A 415 -19.84 -17.83 -0.11
N LYS A 416 -20.36 -18.10 1.09
CA LYS A 416 -20.72 -17.06 2.06
C LYS A 416 -19.52 -16.18 2.45
N ASP A 417 -18.34 -16.80 2.62
CA ASP A 417 -17.12 -16.07 2.95
C ASP A 417 -16.59 -15.28 1.75
N LEU A 418 -16.75 -15.78 0.53
CA LEU A 418 -16.44 -15.05 -0.71
C LEU A 418 -17.34 -13.82 -0.88
N ASP A 419 -18.65 -13.95 -0.65
CA ASP A 419 -19.60 -12.84 -0.66
C ASP A 419 -19.20 -11.77 0.36
N SER A 420 -18.91 -12.20 1.59
CA SER A 420 -18.51 -11.31 2.68
C SER A 420 -17.21 -10.57 2.34
N LEU A 421 -16.23 -11.26 1.75
CA LEU A 421 -14.97 -10.68 1.28
C LEU A 421 -15.22 -9.59 0.23
N ILE A 422 -16.04 -9.86 -0.78
CA ILE A 422 -16.33 -8.89 -1.85
C ILE A 422 -17.07 -7.67 -1.28
N VAL A 423 -18.15 -7.88 -0.51
CA VAL A 423 -18.96 -6.79 0.06
C VAL A 423 -18.12 -5.88 0.95
N VAL A 424 -17.29 -6.45 1.81
CA VAL A 424 -16.43 -5.65 2.69
C VAL A 424 -15.34 -4.95 1.90
N THR A 425 -14.71 -5.61 0.93
CA THR A 425 -13.70 -4.98 0.06
C THR A 425 -14.29 -3.78 -0.68
N GLU A 426 -15.47 -3.93 -1.28
CA GLU A 426 -16.18 -2.85 -1.97
C GLU A 426 -16.49 -1.68 -1.06
N LYS A 427 -17.04 -1.96 0.12
CA LYS A 427 -17.44 -0.91 1.05
C LYS A 427 -16.25 -0.12 1.55
N LEU A 428 -15.14 -0.81 1.87
CA LEU A 428 -13.92 -0.15 2.31
C LEU A 428 -13.27 0.65 1.19
N GLN A 429 -13.31 0.16 -0.04
CA GLN A 429 -12.82 0.90 -1.21
C GLN A 429 -13.67 2.16 -1.47
N ALA A 430 -14.98 2.09 -1.29
CA ALA A 430 -15.88 3.25 -1.41
C ALA A 430 -15.66 4.31 -0.31
N GLU A 431 -14.99 3.96 0.78
CA GLU A 431 -14.59 4.86 1.87
C GLU A 431 -13.10 5.25 1.79
N ASP A 432 -12.49 5.10 0.60
CA ASP A 432 -11.09 5.45 0.31
C ASP A 432 -10.07 4.80 1.25
N LYS A 433 -10.41 3.62 1.80
CA LYS A 433 -9.50 2.87 2.67
C LYS A 433 -8.45 2.11 1.83
N PRO A 434 -7.20 1.95 2.31
CA PRO A 434 -6.15 1.22 1.60
C PRO A 434 -6.32 -0.30 1.72
N VAL A 435 -7.41 -0.84 1.14
CA VAL A 435 -7.89 -2.22 1.35
C VAL A 435 -6.82 -3.27 1.05
N ALA A 436 -6.14 -3.16 -0.09
CA ALA A 436 -5.11 -4.13 -0.48
C ALA A 436 -3.96 -4.22 0.54
N GLY A 437 -3.52 -3.08 1.09
CA GLY A 437 -2.46 -3.03 2.11
C GLY A 437 -2.92 -3.63 3.44
N MET A 438 -4.16 -3.35 3.84
CA MET A 438 -4.76 -3.91 5.07
C MET A 438 -4.89 -5.43 4.98
N ILE A 439 -5.43 -5.94 3.88
CA ILE A 439 -5.63 -7.39 3.69
C ILE A 439 -4.28 -8.12 3.62
N ASN A 440 -3.30 -7.60 2.86
CA ASN A 440 -1.98 -8.21 2.78
C ASN A 440 -1.30 -8.31 4.15
N LYS A 441 -1.35 -7.23 4.95
CA LYS A 441 -0.79 -7.23 6.31
C LYS A 441 -1.41 -8.32 7.20
N ILE A 442 -2.73 -8.50 7.12
CA ILE A 442 -3.43 -9.53 7.91
C ILE A 442 -3.07 -10.94 7.42
N LEU A 443 -3.03 -11.15 6.10
CA LEU A 443 -2.68 -12.45 5.52
C LEU A 443 -1.23 -12.86 5.81
N GLU A 444 -0.29 -11.91 5.78
CA GLU A 444 1.11 -12.15 6.17
C GLU A 444 1.23 -12.59 7.64
N GLY A 445 0.45 -11.99 8.54
CA GLY A 445 0.40 -12.38 9.95
C GLY A 445 -0.22 -13.76 10.22
N HIS A 446 -0.99 -14.32 9.28
CA HIS A 446 -1.53 -15.70 9.38
C HIS A 446 -0.61 -16.75 8.75
N ALA A 447 0.37 -16.33 7.94
CA ALA A 447 1.33 -17.22 7.30
C ALA A 447 2.55 -17.53 8.18
N SER A 448 2.78 -16.71 9.22
CA SER A 448 3.77 -16.93 10.30
C SER A 448 3.17 -17.74 11.44
#